data_AF-A0AAW4G5N1-F1
#
_entry.id   AF-A0AAW4G5N1-F1
#
_cell.length_a   1.000
_cell.length_b   1.000
_cell.length_c   1.000
_cell.angle_alpha   90.00
_cell.angle_beta   90.00
_cell.angle_gamma   90.00
#
_symmetry.space_group_name_H-M   'P 1'
#
loop_
_entity.id
_entity.type
_entity.pdbx_description
1 polymer ?
#
loop_
_entity_poly.entity_id
_entity_poly.type
_entity_poly.pdbx_seq_one_letter_code
_entity_poly.pdbx_strand_id
1 'polypeptide(L)' 'MGKVDAARVGSLKPKKKCCKSTTRCVRCPVVIHRMRKLDTSDMSKKELSKALKKARAA' A
#
# COMPACT_ATOMS: atom_id res chain seq x y z
N MET A 1 -8.17 8.55 -8.29
CA MET A 1 -7.06 7.65 -7.88
C MET A 1 -6.37 7.16 -9.15
N GLY A 2 -5.34 7.87 -9.64
CA GLY A 2 -4.59 7.45 -10.83
C GLY A 2 -4.04 6.03 -10.63
N LYS A 3 -3.97 5.24 -11.71
CA LYS A 3 -3.61 3.81 -11.76
C LYS A 3 -2.46 3.44 -10.79
N VAL A 4 -2.78 3.13 -9.54
CA VAL A 4 -1.85 2.52 -8.60
C VAL A 4 -2.22 1.05 -8.58
N ASP A 5 -1.42 0.23 -9.24
CA ASP A 5 -1.54 -1.22 -9.13
C ASP A 5 -1.24 -1.61 -7.69
N ALA A 6 -2.29 -1.90 -6.94
CA ALA A 6 -2.19 -2.30 -5.54
C ALA A 6 -1.29 -3.54 -5.36
N ALA A 7 -1.25 -4.43 -6.36
CA ALA A 7 -0.33 -5.57 -6.42
C ALA A 7 1.15 -5.15 -6.39
N ARG A 8 1.49 -4.00 -6.99
CA ARG A 8 2.89 -3.55 -7.12
C ARG A 8 3.35 -2.71 -5.94
N VAL A 9 2.45 -2.30 -5.03
CA VAL A 9 2.77 -1.40 -3.92
C VAL A 9 3.77 -2.03 -2.93
N GLY A 10 3.65 -3.33 -2.67
CA GLY A 10 4.60 -4.06 -1.82
C GLY A 10 6.03 -4.06 -2.39
N SER A 11 6.15 -4.09 -3.71
CA SER A 11 7.44 -4.10 -4.42
C SER A 11 8.05 -2.71 -4.63
N LEU A 12 7.32 -1.63 -4.32
CA LEU A 12 7.87 -0.28 -4.43
C LEU A 12 8.95 -0.02 -3.37
N LYS A 13 9.89 0.87 -3.70
CA LYS A 13 10.87 1.37 -2.73
C LYS A 13 10.17 2.33 -1.75
N PRO A 14 10.22 2.06 -0.43
CA PRO A 14 9.65 2.96 0.56
C PRO A 14 10.41 4.28 0.60
N LYS A 15 9.69 5.35 0.97
CA LYS A 15 10.33 6.62 1.31
C LYS A 15 11.22 6.45 2.54
N LYS A 16 12.29 7.26 2.62
CA LYS A 16 13.22 7.30 3.76
C LYS A 16 12.52 7.64 5.08
N LYS A 17 11.48 8.48 5.05
CA LYS A 17 10.67 8.87 6.22
C LYS A 17 9.17 8.84 5.90
N CYS A 18 8.35 8.59 6.92
CA CYS A 18 6.89 8.72 6.82
C CYS A 18 6.51 10.19 6.59
N CYS A 19 5.56 10.44 5.68
CA CYS A 19 5.09 11.80 5.38
C CYS A 19 4.17 12.40 6.45
N LYS A 20 3.77 11.61 7.47
CA LYS A 20 2.86 12.00 8.56
C LYS A 20 1.51 12.60 8.11
N SER A 21 1.15 12.47 6.83
CA SER A 21 -0.13 12.93 6.30
C SER A 21 -1.28 12.13 6.89
N THR A 22 -2.44 12.79 7.12
CA THR A 22 -3.66 12.18 7.64
C THR A 22 -4.09 10.96 6.83
N THR A 23 -3.97 11.03 5.51
CA THR A 23 -4.03 9.86 4.64
C THR A 23 -2.62 9.50 4.19
N ARG A 24 -2.12 8.33 4.58
CA ARG A 24 -0.74 7.93 4.24
C ARG A 24 -0.58 7.81 2.73
N CYS A 25 0.58 8.23 2.22
CA CYS A 25 0.93 8.08 0.82
C CYS A 25 1.24 6.61 0.47
N VAL A 26 1.10 6.24 -0.80
CA VAL A 26 1.34 4.85 -1.29
C VAL A 26 2.77 4.37 -1.02
N ARG A 27 3.76 5.26 -1.10
CA ARG A 27 5.18 4.95 -0.82
C ARG A 27 5.56 5.07 0.66
N CYS A 28 4.59 5.22 1.56
CA CYS A 28 4.87 5.32 2.99
C CYS A 28 5.48 4.00 3.48
N PRO A 29 6.58 4.03 4.26
CA PRO A 29 7.21 2.80 4.77
C PRO A 29 6.21 1.89 5.51
N VAL A 30 5.25 2.46 6.25
CA VAL A 30 4.18 1.71 6.92
C VAL A 30 3.24 1.03 5.92
N VAL A 31 2.85 1.73 4.86
CA VAL A 31 1.94 1.19 3.84
C VAL A 31 2.61 0.05 3.07
N ILE A 32 3.85 0.25 2.63
CA ILE A 32 4.61 -0.78 1.91
C ILE A 32 4.85 -2.00 2.80
N HIS A 33 5.24 -1.81 4.07
CA HIS A 33 5.46 -2.92 4.97
C HIS A 33 4.19 -3.75 5.21
N ARG A 34 3.03 -3.09 5.35
CA ARG A 34 1.73 -3.79 5.45
C ARG A 34 1.37 -4.51 4.15
N MET A 35 1.58 -3.88 2.99
CA MET A 35 1.30 -4.50 1.70
C MET A 35 2.23 -5.70 1.42
N ARG A 36 3.47 -5.69 1.92
CA ARG A 36 4.40 -6.83 1.83
C ARG A 36 4.02 -8.01 2.72
N LYS A 37 3.32 -7.76 3.83
CA LYS A 37 2.81 -8.82 4.71
C LYS A 37 1.58 -9.52 4.17
N LEU A 38 0.94 -8.94 3.14
CA LEU A 38 -0.19 -9.56 2.48
C LEU A 38 0.35 -10.46 1.38
N ASP A 39 -0.18 -11.69 1.30
CA ASP A 39 0.04 -12.56 0.16
C ASP A 39 -0.72 -12.01 -1.05
N THR A 40 -0.07 -11.12 -1.79
CA THR A 40 -0.66 -10.48 -2.96
C THR A 40 -0.86 -11.45 -4.13
N SER A 41 -0.32 -12.66 -4.03
CA SER A 41 -0.41 -13.74 -5.02
C SER A 41 -1.81 -14.36 -5.08
N ASP A 42 -2.49 -14.49 -3.95
CA ASP A 42 -3.80 -15.14 -3.84
C ASP A 42 -4.98 -14.15 -3.83
N MET A 43 -4.71 -12.85 -3.77
CA MET A 43 -5.76 -11.83 -3.64
C MET A 43 -6.25 -11.29 -4.98
N SER A 44 -7.56 -11.10 -5.07
CA SER A 44 -8.18 -10.44 -6.22
C SER A 44 -7.85 -8.95 -6.28
N LYS A 45 -7.93 -8.34 -7.47
CA LYS A 45 -7.73 -6.88 -7.67
C LYS A 45 -8.62 -6.02 -6.75
N LYS A 46 -9.83 -6.49 -6.44
CA LYS A 46 -10.77 -5.81 -5.53
C LYS A 46 -10.26 -5.83 -4.09
N GLU A 47 -9.75 -6.97 -3.63
CA GLU A 47 -9.21 -7.13 -2.28
C GLU A 47 -7.93 -6.35 -2.09
N LEU A 48 -7.02 -6.38 -3.08
CA LEU A 48 -5.81 -5.56 -3.08
C LEU A 48 -6.13 -4.06 -2.97
N SER A 49 -7.17 -3.60 -3.67
CA SER A 49 -7.62 -2.21 -3.59
C SER A 49 -8.18 -1.86 -2.21
N LYS A 50 -8.95 -2.78 -1.58
CA LYS A 50 -9.46 -2.61 -0.21
C LYS A 50 -8.31 -2.60 0.81
N ALA A 51 -7.36 -3.52 0.68
CA ALA A 51 -6.19 -3.61 1.54
C ALA A 51 -5.32 -2.36 1.46
N LEU A 52 -5.10 -1.81 0.26
CA LEU A 52 -4.36 -0.56 0.07
C LEU A 52 -5.07 0.62 0.76
N LYS A 53 -6.40 0.71 0.66
CA LYS A 53 -7.17 1.74 1.38
C LYS A 53 -7.02 1.60 2.89
N LYS A 54 -7.14 0.37 3.43
CA LYS A 54 -6.98 0.07 4.86
C LYS A 54 -5.57 0.38 5.36
N ALA A 55 -4.54 0.10 4.57
CA ALA A 55 -3.16 0.42 4.90
C ALA A 55 -2.90 1.94 4.96
N ARG A 56 -3.59 2.72 4.11
CA ARG A 56 -3.42 4.18 4.00
C ARG A 56 -4.22 4.99 5.04
N ALA A 57 -5.35 4.46 5.51
CA ALA A 57 -6.22 5.12 6.48
C ALA A 57 -5.79 4.96 7.94
N ALA A 58 -4.78 4.13 8.20
CA ALA A 58 -4.28 3.86 9.53
C ALA A 58 -3.22 4.86 9.98
#